data_AF-A0A3R8TVK7-F1
#
_entry.id   AF-A0A3R8TVK7-F1
#
_cell.length_a   1.000
_cell.length_b   1.000
_cell.length_c   1.000
_cell.angle_alpha   90.00
_cell.angle_beta   90.00
_cell.angle_gamma   90.00
#
_symmetry.space_group_name_H-M   'P 1'
#
loop_
_entity.id
_entity.type
_entity.pdbx_description
1 polymer ?
#
loop_
_entity_poly.entity_id
_entity_poly.type
_entity_poly.pdbx_seq_one_letter_code
_entity_poly.pdbx_strand_id
1 'polypeptide(L)'
;FCVADAVICLGAGITCADGVPVETVVDNRNLGEGGTQSFVRGPGWAHLEGHGGWLVSDGLHALREDRTGAWSDINTSSTTERRTRRWQTLWLDHGTDPVDARYAYVLMPGASRRTVAARAADRHWLSVLANDSACQAVHVDRLGLTAANFWRAGTAGPLTASAGASVLIRRRGRTATLHIAEPTRSGEPLEIVWNRPVRSVVRTDDTVEVLATGRLLHLRVTPGTVCASHGCEVALTP
;
A
#
# COMPACT_ATOMS: atom_id res chain seq x y z
N PHE A 1 0.99 1.29 -0.42
CA PHE A 1 1.09 2.62 -1.05
C PHE A 1 1.44 3.67 -0.01
N CYS A 2 2.64 4.24 -0.09
CA CYS A 2 3.09 5.30 0.82
C CYS A 2 2.63 6.66 0.32
N VAL A 3 1.95 7.41 1.18
CA VAL A 3 1.47 8.77 0.88
C VAL A 3 1.98 9.76 1.95
N ALA A 4 1.55 11.02 1.88
CA ALA A 4 2.14 12.10 2.66
C ALA A 4 2.18 11.84 4.18
N ASP A 5 1.12 11.26 4.74
CA ASP A 5 0.96 11.05 6.19
C ASP A 5 0.44 9.66 6.58
N ALA A 6 0.42 8.73 5.62
CA ALA A 6 -0.15 7.41 5.82
C ALA A 6 0.47 6.36 4.87
N VAL A 7 0.28 5.10 5.22
CA VAL A 7 0.57 3.95 4.35
C VAL A 7 -0.73 3.17 4.16
N ILE A 8 -1.18 3.06 2.91
CA ILE A 8 -2.35 2.26 2.55
C ILE A 8 -1.87 0.85 2.19
N CYS A 9 -2.35 -0.14 2.92
CA CYS A 9 -1.94 -1.54 2.83
C CYS A 9 -3.09 -2.36 2.27
N LEU A 10 -2.87 -3.00 1.13
CA LEU A 10 -3.84 -3.86 0.46
C LEU A 10 -3.26 -5.28 0.35
N GLY A 11 -4.10 -6.28 0.60
CA GLY A 11 -3.81 -7.69 0.32
C GLY A 11 -5.00 -8.34 -0.35
N ALA A 12 -4.72 -9.24 -1.30
CA ALA A 12 -5.71 -10.02 -2.03
C ALA A 12 -5.05 -11.31 -2.53
N GLY A 13 -5.84 -12.30 -3.00
CA GLY A 13 -5.30 -13.59 -3.41
C GLY A 13 -4.73 -14.42 -2.26
N ILE A 14 -5.06 -14.09 -1.00
CA ILE A 14 -4.54 -14.80 0.18
C ILE A 14 -5.16 -16.19 0.17
N THR A 15 -4.33 -17.18 -0.14
CA THR A 15 -4.74 -18.57 -0.33
C THR A 15 -3.78 -19.49 0.40
N CYS A 16 -4.30 -20.46 1.14
CA CYS A 16 -3.50 -21.44 1.88
C CYS A 16 -4.23 -22.80 1.92
N ALA A 17 -3.46 -23.88 2.08
CA ALA A 17 -3.96 -25.25 2.21
C ALA A 17 -3.17 -26.04 3.28
N ASP A 18 -2.62 -25.34 4.27
CA ASP A 18 -1.74 -25.90 5.29
C ASP A 18 -2.52 -26.47 6.49
N GLY A 19 -3.86 -26.33 6.51
CA GLY A 19 -4.74 -26.82 7.56
C GLY A 19 -4.73 -25.98 8.84
N VAL A 20 -4.15 -24.77 8.79
CA VAL A 20 -4.05 -23.84 9.94
C VAL A 20 -4.57 -22.44 9.60
N PRO A 21 -4.98 -21.64 10.60
CA PRO A 21 -5.40 -20.26 10.38
C PRO A 21 -4.30 -19.39 9.74
N VAL A 22 -4.72 -18.51 8.84
CA VAL A 22 -3.84 -17.51 8.21
C VAL A 22 -4.13 -16.13 8.77
N GLU A 23 -3.09 -15.42 9.16
CA GLU A 23 -3.21 -14.07 9.73
C GLU A 23 -2.55 -13.01 8.86
N THR A 24 -3.08 -11.79 8.92
CA THR A 24 -2.33 -10.58 8.56
C THR A 24 -2.13 -9.72 9.80
N VAL A 25 -0.86 -9.57 10.20
CA VAL A 25 -0.50 -8.67 11.30
C VAL A 25 -0.59 -7.23 10.81
N VAL A 26 -1.55 -6.48 11.37
CA VAL A 26 -1.73 -5.05 11.10
C VAL A 26 -0.64 -4.24 11.80
N ASP A 27 -0.33 -4.59 13.05
CA ASP A 27 0.81 -4.02 13.78
C ASP A 27 1.18 -4.89 14.99
N ASN A 28 2.42 -4.76 15.46
CA ASN A 28 2.88 -5.38 16.69
C ASN A 28 3.89 -4.45 17.39
N ARG A 29 3.40 -3.69 18.39
CA ARG A 29 4.15 -2.60 19.01
C ARG A 29 4.65 -2.97 20.40
N ASN A 30 5.97 -2.93 20.58
CA ASN A 30 6.59 -2.97 21.90
C ASN A 30 6.28 -1.67 22.65
N LEU A 31 5.64 -1.80 23.81
CA LEU A 31 5.22 -0.70 24.67
C LEU A 31 6.25 -0.36 25.75
N GLY A 32 7.33 -1.14 25.84
CA GLY A 32 8.30 -1.09 26.94
C GLY A 32 7.89 -1.99 28.11
N GLU A 33 8.63 -1.88 29.21
CA GLU A 33 8.32 -2.61 30.45
C GLU A 33 7.12 -1.97 31.14
N GLY A 34 6.07 -2.77 31.41
CA GLY A 34 4.87 -2.28 32.09
C GLY A 34 4.06 -1.22 31.33
N GLY A 35 4.25 -1.07 30.00
CA GLY A 35 3.66 0.00 29.19
C GLY A 35 2.14 0.20 29.42
N THR A 36 1.73 1.45 29.59
CA THR A 36 0.34 1.84 29.93
C THR A 36 -0.34 2.69 28.85
N GLN A 37 0.28 2.83 27.68
CA GLN A 37 -0.22 3.64 26.56
C GLN A 37 -1.67 3.29 26.26
N SER A 38 -2.55 4.29 26.20
CA SER A 38 -3.97 4.05 25.94
C SER A 38 -4.18 3.47 24.55
N PHE A 39 -4.96 2.39 24.45
CA PHE A 39 -5.42 1.84 23.18
C PHE A 39 -6.93 2.09 23.06
N VAL A 40 -7.32 2.86 22.05
CA VAL A 40 -8.70 3.29 21.84
C VAL A 40 -9.19 2.83 20.48
N ARG A 41 -10.39 2.26 20.44
CA ARG A 41 -11.08 1.87 19.22
C ARG A 41 -12.27 2.79 18.96
N GLY A 42 -12.58 2.99 17.68
CA GLY A 42 -13.82 3.60 17.23
C GLY A 42 -14.30 2.95 15.93
N PRO A 43 -15.40 3.42 15.34
CA PRO A 43 -15.96 2.84 14.13
C PRO A 43 -14.96 2.92 12.95
N GLY A 44 -14.43 1.77 12.53
CA GLY A 44 -13.48 1.69 11.42
C GLY A 44 -12.05 2.19 11.74
N TRP A 45 -11.68 2.35 13.02
CA TRP A 45 -10.33 2.76 13.38
C TRP A 45 -9.89 2.33 14.79
N ALA A 46 -8.57 2.32 14.99
CA ALA A 46 -7.93 2.17 16.29
C ALA A 46 -6.76 3.15 16.45
N HIS A 47 -6.42 3.51 17.68
CA HIS A 47 -5.32 4.42 18.01
C HIS A 47 -4.57 3.92 19.23
N LEU A 48 -3.24 4.04 19.19
CA LEU A 48 -2.34 3.75 20.29
C LEU A 48 -1.57 5.02 20.65
N GLU A 49 -1.68 5.43 21.90
CA GLU A 49 -1.01 6.62 22.44
C GLU A 49 0.52 6.56 22.24
N GLY A 50 1.10 7.70 21.86
CA GLY A 50 2.54 7.83 21.58
C GLY A 50 3.01 7.12 20.30
N HIS A 51 2.12 6.46 19.55
CA HIS A 51 2.48 5.63 18.40
C HIS A 51 1.83 6.09 17.10
N GLY A 52 0.50 6.16 17.05
CA GLY A 52 -0.25 6.42 15.83
C GLY A 52 -1.57 5.67 15.81
N GLY A 53 -2.16 5.52 14.63
CA GLY A 53 -3.39 4.75 14.50
C GLY A 53 -3.55 4.06 13.16
N TRP A 54 -4.64 3.30 13.08
CA TRP A 54 -4.97 2.45 11.94
C TRP A 54 -6.43 2.71 11.56
N LEU A 55 -6.69 2.85 10.27
CA LEU A 55 -8.03 2.73 9.71
C LEU A 55 -8.17 1.30 9.22
N VAL A 56 -9.14 0.60 9.76
CA VAL A 56 -9.36 -0.81 9.47
C VAL A 56 -10.83 -1.10 9.69
N SER A 57 -11.43 -1.83 8.76
CA SER A 57 -12.82 -2.27 8.88
C SER A 57 -13.02 -3.20 10.08
N ASP A 58 -14.24 -3.65 10.27
CA ASP A 58 -14.56 -4.65 11.30
C ASP A 58 -13.72 -5.93 11.12
N GLY A 59 -13.51 -6.69 12.20
CA GLY A 59 -12.68 -7.89 12.21
C GLY A 59 -11.25 -7.72 12.75
N LEU A 60 -10.88 -6.52 13.24
CA LEU A 60 -9.58 -6.33 13.89
C LEU A 60 -9.52 -7.03 15.26
N HIS A 61 -8.64 -8.02 15.38
CA HIS A 61 -8.22 -8.63 16.64
C HIS A 61 -7.15 -7.78 17.31
N ALA A 62 -7.16 -7.75 18.64
CA ALA A 62 -6.20 -7.00 19.45
C ALA A 62 -5.84 -7.75 20.74
N LEU A 63 -4.55 -7.84 21.03
CA LEU A 63 -4.01 -8.47 22.24
C LEU A 63 -3.00 -7.54 22.89
N ARG A 64 -3.10 -7.40 24.22
CA ARG A 64 -2.08 -6.76 25.04
C ARG A 64 -1.57 -7.74 26.07
N GLU A 65 -0.28 -8.05 25.99
CA GLU A 65 0.35 -9.07 26.83
C GLU A 65 1.80 -8.71 27.19
N ASP A 66 2.27 -9.23 28.31
CA ASP A 66 3.67 -9.17 28.71
C ASP A 66 4.38 -10.42 28.21
N ARG A 67 5.48 -10.23 27.46
CA ARG A 67 6.29 -11.31 26.88
C ARG A 67 7.70 -11.25 27.46
N THR A 68 8.19 -12.39 27.93
CA THR A 68 9.53 -12.52 28.53
C THR A 68 10.43 -13.39 27.66
N GLY A 69 11.56 -12.83 27.23
CA GLY A 69 12.58 -13.55 26.45
C GLY A 69 13.99 -13.11 26.82
N ALA A 70 14.96 -13.86 26.32
CA ALA A 70 16.39 -13.55 26.37
C ALA A 70 16.98 -13.53 24.95
N TRP A 71 18.12 -12.85 24.78
CA TRP A 71 18.84 -12.89 23.51
C TRP A 71 19.26 -14.33 23.13
N SER A 72 19.56 -15.16 24.14
CA SER A 72 19.85 -16.59 23.96
C SER A 72 18.71 -17.39 23.30
N ASP A 73 17.45 -16.94 23.41
CA ASP A 73 16.30 -17.63 22.81
C ASP A 73 16.34 -17.58 21.27
N ILE A 74 17.07 -16.62 20.69
CA ILE A 74 17.21 -16.43 19.23
C ILE A 74 18.66 -16.52 18.74
N ASN A 75 19.64 -16.57 19.65
CA ASN A 75 21.05 -16.65 19.29
C ASN A 75 21.86 -17.39 20.38
N THR A 76 22.36 -18.57 20.04
CA THR A 76 23.10 -19.46 20.96
C THR A 76 24.38 -18.85 21.54
N SER A 77 24.92 -17.80 20.93
CA SER A 77 26.12 -17.09 21.41
C SER A 77 25.82 -15.89 22.32
N SER A 78 24.55 -15.62 22.61
CA SER A 78 24.13 -14.41 23.36
C SER A 78 23.80 -14.68 24.82
N THR A 79 23.69 -13.60 25.60
CA THR A 79 23.41 -13.64 27.03
C THR A 79 22.03 -14.22 27.35
N THR A 80 21.93 -14.92 28.49
CA THR A 80 20.71 -15.58 28.97
C THR A 80 19.81 -14.68 29.84
N GLU A 81 20.19 -13.41 30.03
CA GLU A 81 19.41 -12.45 30.81
C GLU A 81 18.01 -12.29 30.20
N ARG A 82 16.97 -12.56 31.01
CA ARG A 82 15.57 -12.45 30.59
C ARG A 82 15.03 -11.07 30.91
N ARG A 83 14.30 -10.48 29.97
CA ARG A 83 13.59 -9.20 30.13
C ARG A 83 12.13 -9.37 29.72
N THR A 84 11.24 -8.67 30.42
CA THR A 84 9.81 -8.62 30.10
C THR A 84 9.48 -7.33 29.39
N ARG A 85 8.73 -7.41 28.29
CA ARG A 85 8.21 -6.26 27.55
C ARG A 85 6.73 -6.46 27.27
N ARG A 86 5.97 -5.38 27.36
CA ARG A 86 4.56 -5.36 27.01
C ARG A 86 4.39 -5.09 25.52
N TRP A 87 3.44 -5.76 24.90
CA TRP A 87 3.15 -5.62 23.47
C TRP A 87 1.69 -5.26 23.24
N GLN A 88 1.43 -4.49 22.18
CA GLN A 88 0.11 -4.33 21.58
C GLN A 88 0.15 -4.96 20.19
N THR A 89 -0.49 -6.11 20.04
CA THR A 89 -0.59 -6.86 18.77
C THR A 89 -1.95 -6.64 18.16
N LEU A 90 -2.00 -6.38 16.86
CA LEU A 90 -3.21 -6.16 16.06
C LEU A 90 -3.15 -7.02 14.81
N TRP A 91 -4.19 -7.79 14.52
CA TRP A 91 -4.21 -8.66 13.34
C TRP A 91 -5.61 -8.91 12.80
N LEU A 92 -5.64 -9.43 11.58
CA LEU A 92 -6.82 -9.93 10.90
C LEU A 92 -6.68 -11.44 10.75
N ASP A 93 -7.74 -12.17 11.10
CA ASP A 93 -7.84 -13.61 10.92
C ASP A 93 -8.58 -13.92 9.61
N HIS A 94 -7.93 -14.64 8.70
CA HIS A 94 -8.49 -15.06 7.41
C HIS A 94 -9.11 -16.46 7.47
N GLY A 95 -9.11 -17.10 8.65
CA GLY A 95 -9.54 -18.47 8.87
C GLY A 95 -8.50 -19.50 8.43
N THR A 96 -8.85 -20.77 8.60
CA THR A 96 -8.08 -21.91 8.08
C THR A 96 -8.31 -22.08 6.59
N ASP A 97 -7.23 -22.30 5.84
CA ASP A 97 -7.25 -22.55 4.39
C ASP A 97 -8.09 -21.53 3.60
N PRO A 98 -7.83 -20.20 3.74
CA PRO A 98 -8.52 -19.20 2.96
C PRO A 98 -8.31 -19.45 1.47
N VAL A 99 -9.29 -19.02 0.66
CA VAL A 99 -9.21 -18.98 -0.79
C VAL A 99 -9.55 -17.57 -1.24
N ASP A 100 -8.60 -16.91 -1.89
CA ASP A 100 -8.73 -15.53 -2.39
C ASP A 100 -9.21 -14.52 -1.31
N ALA A 101 -8.75 -14.71 -0.06
CA ALA A 101 -9.03 -13.76 1.00
C ALA A 101 -8.29 -12.42 0.76
N ARG A 102 -8.78 -11.37 1.41
CA ARG A 102 -8.30 -9.99 1.20
C ARG A 102 -8.28 -9.19 2.49
N TYR A 103 -7.42 -8.19 2.53
CA TYR A 103 -7.46 -7.13 3.54
C TYR A 103 -7.25 -5.76 2.92
N ALA A 104 -7.71 -4.74 3.65
CA ALA A 104 -7.35 -3.35 3.41
C ALA A 104 -7.28 -2.62 4.76
N TYR A 105 -6.17 -1.94 5.02
CA TYR A 105 -6.04 -1.04 6.16
C TYR A 105 -5.15 0.16 5.81
N VAL A 106 -5.22 1.21 6.62
CA VAL A 106 -4.36 2.39 6.49
C VAL A 106 -3.63 2.60 7.80
N LEU A 107 -2.31 2.58 7.76
CA LEU A 107 -1.45 2.95 8.87
C LEU A 107 -1.20 4.47 8.86
N MET A 108 -1.37 5.13 10.00
CA MET A 108 -1.13 6.56 10.21
C MET A 108 -0.12 6.77 11.36
N PRO A 109 1.20 6.63 11.08
CA PRO A 109 2.23 6.77 12.11
C PRO A 109 2.24 8.17 12.72
N GLY A 110 2.39 8.26 14.04
CA GLY A 110 2.46 9.54 14.78
C GLY A 110 1.16 10.36 14.80
N ALA A 111 0.10 9.92 14.13
CA ALA A 111 -1.15 10.67 14.07
C ALA A 111 -1.84 10.73 15.44
N SER A 112 -2.42 11.88 15.76
CA SER A 112 -3.25 12.04 16.95
C SER A 112 -4.55 11.23 16.83
N ARG A 113 -5.12 10.81 17.96
CA ARG A 113 -6.43 10.13 18.00
C ARG A 113 -7.50 10.90 17.22
N ARG A 114 -7.55 12.23 17.37
CA ARG A 114 -8.50 13.11 16.65
C ARG A 114 -8.28 13.05 15.14
N THR A 115 -7.02 13.07 14.69
CA THR A 115 -6.67 12.97 13.27
C THR A 115 -7.11 11.63 12.69
N VAL A 116 -6.86 10.53 13.40
CA VAL A 116 -7.26 9.18 12.97
C VAL A 116 -8.78 9.07 12.87
N ALA A 117 -9.51 9.52 13.90
CA ALA A 117 -10.97 9.51 13.88
C ALA A 117 -11.55 10.36 12.74
N ALA A 118 -10.99 11.55 12.50
CA ALA A 118 -11.40 12.41 11.38
C ALA A 118 -11.11 11.77 10.02
N ARG A 119 -9.95 11.12 9.86
CA ARG A 119 -9.61 10.40 8.62
C ARG A 119 -10.51 9.19 8.40
N ALA A 120 -10.90 8.48 9.45
CA ALA A 120 -11.84 7.36 9.38
C ALA A 120 -13.25 7.79 8.91
N ALA A 121 -13.66 9.02 9.24
CA ALA A 121 -14.95 9.58 8.87
C ALA A 121 -14.98 10.17 7.44
N ASP A 122 -13.84 10.58 6.90
CA ASP A 122 -13.72 11.09 5.52
C ASP A 122 -13.86 9.92 4.52
N ARG A 123 -14.95 9.92 3.73
CA ARG A 123 -15.21 8.89 2.71
C ARG A 123 -14.65 9.24 1.33
N HIS A 124 -14.08 10.43 1.15
CA HIS A 124 -13.71 10.95 -0.17
C HIS A 124 -12.20 11.05 -0.37
N TRP A 125 -11.40 10.97 0.69
CA TRP A 125 -9.95 11.13 0.55
C TRP A 125 -9.24 9.97 -0.17
N LEU A 126 -9.77 8.75 -0.07
CA LEU A 126 -9.19 7.51 -0.60
C LEU A 126 -10.24 6.69 -1.34
N SER A 127 -9.93 6.29 -2.57
CA SER A 127 -10.65 5.27 -3.31
C SER A 127 -9.75 4.07 -3.55
N VAL A 128 -10.18 2.88 -3.18
CA VAL A 128 -9.55 1.62 -3.62
C VAL A 128 -10.12 1.28 -4.98
N LEU A 129 -9.30 1.41 -6.04
CA LEU A 129 -9.71 1.20 -7.42
C LEU A 129 -9.73 -0.28 -7.81
N ALA A 130 -8.83 -1.06 -7.22
CA ALA A 130 -8.76 -2.51 -7.35
C ALA A 130 -8.08 -3.09 -6.09
N ASN A 131 -8.51 -4.27 -5.66
CA ASN A 131 -7.81 -5.07 -4.64
C ASN A 131 -8.13 -6.56 -4.87
N ASP A 132 -7.53 -7.11 -5.91
CA ASP A 132 -7.65 -8.51 -6.30
C ASP A 132 -6.27 -9.09 -6.68
N SER A 133 -6.25 -10.37 -7.06
CA SER A 133 -5.01 -11.06 -7.45
C SER A 133 -4.42 -10.59 -8.79
N ALA A 134 -5.13 -9.77 -9.58
CA ALA A 134 -4.65 -9.20 -10.83
C ALA A 134 -4.04 -7.81 -10.62
N CYS A 135 -4.70 -6.97 -9.83
CA CYS A 135 -4.29 -5.60 -9.58
C CYS A 135 -4.69 -5.11 -8.19
N GLN A 136 -3.82 -4.27 -7.63
CA GLN A 136 -4.10 -3.48 -6.44
C GLN A 136 -3.84 -2.01 -6.77
N ALA A 137 -4.82 -1.15 -6.57
CA ALA A 137 -4.72 0.24 -6.97
C ALA A 137 -5.53 1.18 -6.07
N VAL A 138 -5.01 2.39 -5.89
CA VAL A 138 -5.60 3.42 -5.05
C VAL A 138 -5.60 4.77 -5.75
N HIS A 139 -6.59 5.59 -5.43
CA HIS A 139 -6.62 7.02 -5.74
C HIS A 139 -6.68 7.82 -4.43
N VAL A 140 -5.81 8.83 -4.30
CA VAL A 140 -5.82 9.78 -3.18
C VAL A 140 -6.10 11.17 -3.71
N ASP A 141 -7.32 11.65 -3.47
CA ASP A 141 -7.90 12.80 -4.15
C ASP A 141 -7.14 14.11 -3.86
N ARG A 142 -6.91 14.42 -2.57
CA ARG A 142 -6.17 15.62 -2.14
C ARG A 142 -4.74 15.68 -2.69
N LEU A 143 -4.21 14.52 -3.07
CA LEU A 143 -2.90 14.38 -3.65
C LEU A 143 -2.94 14.36 -5.18
N GLY A 144 -4.10 14.26 -5.82
CA GLY A 144 -4.18 14.02 -7.26
C GLY A 144 -3.37 12.80 -7.69
N LEU A 145 -3.25 11.80 -6.80
CA LEU A 145 -2.34 10.68 -6.91
C LEU A 145 -3.12 9.41 -7.24
N THR A 146 -2.72 8.69 -8.28
CA THR A 146 -3.20 7.35 -8.58
C THR A 146 -2.00 6.43 -8.57
N ALA A 147 -2.06 5.33 -7.83
CA ALA A 147 -1.00 4.33 -7.79
C ALA A 147 -1.59 2.95 -8.01
N ALA A 148 -0.94 2.13 -8.83
CA ALA A 148 -1.40 0.80 -9.17
C ALA A 148 -0.22 -0.17 -9.27
N ASN A 149 -0.37 -1.34 -8.67
CA ASN A 149 0.47 -2.50 -8.90
C ASN A 149 -0.35 -3.51 -9.71
N PHE A 150 0.12 -3.80 -10.90
CA PHE A 150 -0.40 -4.83 -11.78
C PHE A 150 0.45 -6.09 -11.60
N TRP A 151 -0.15 -7.16 -11.10
CA TRP A 151 0.50 -8.46 -10.96
C TRP A 151 0.59 -9.20 -12.31
N ARG A 152 -0.34 -8.87 -13.21
CA ARG A 152 -0.40 -9.30 -14.62
C ARG A 152 -1.05 -8.21 -15.45
N ALA A 153 -1.11 -8.40 -16.77
CA ALA A 153 -1.85 -7.53 -17.67
C ALA A 153 -3.28 -7.29 -17.14
N GLY A 154 -3.75 -6.04 -17.15
CA GLY A 154 -5.05 -5.70 -16.59
C GLY A 154 -5.32 -4.21 -16.53
N THR A 155 -6.49 -3.86 -15.98
CA THR A 155 -6.97 -2.49 -15.85
C THR A 155 -7.43 -2.22 -14.42
N ALA A 156 -7.06 -1.07 -13.86
CA ALA A 156 -7.55 -0.59 -12.57
C ALA A 156 -7.84 0.92 -12.63
N GLY A 157 -9.11 1.27 -12.47
CA GLY A 157 -9.58 2.64 -12.69
C GLY A 157 -9.20 3.14 -14.09
N PRO A 158 -8.49 4.27 -14.23
CA PRO A 158 -8.13 4.83 -15.53
C PRO A 158 -6.82 4.24 -16.12
N LEU A 159 -6.19 3.26 -15.47
CA LEU A 159 -4.90 2.71 -15.88
C LEU A 159 -5.05 1.30 -16.44
N THR A 160 -4.43 1.04 -17.57
CA THR A 160 -4.26 -0.31 -18.15
C THR A 160 -2.77 -0.58 -18.35
N ALA A 161 -2.33 -1.79 -17.99
CA ALA A 161 -0.98 -2.27 -18.24
C ALA A 161 -1.02 -3.57 -19.06
N SER A 162 -0.11 -3.72 -20.03
CA SER A 162 -0.01 -4.93 -20.85
C SER A 162 0.75 -6.08 -20.17
N ALA A 163 1.40 -5.81 -19.03
CA ALA A 163 2.21 -6.76 -18.27
C ALA A 163 2.26 -6.36 -16.79
N GLY A 164 3.00 -7.13 -15.98
CA GLY A 164 3.25 -6.79 -14.58
C GLY A 164 4.02 -5.47 -14.45
N ALA A 165 3.47 -4.50 -13.71
CA ALA A 165 4.03 -3.15 -13.61
C ALA A 165 3.63 -2.47 -12.30
N SER A 166 4.47 -1.55 -11.83
CA SER A 166 4.10 -0.59 -10.79
C SER A 166 4.02 0.80 -11.43
N VAL A 167 2.88 1.46 -11.27
CA VAL A 167 2.58 2.75 -11.90
C VAL A 167 2.16 3.76 -10.83
N LEU A 168 2.76 4.95 -10.88
CA LEU A 168 2.41 6.09 -10.05
C LEU A 168 2.13 7.30 -10.94
N ILE A 169 0.93 7.87 -10.83
CA ILE A 169 0.57 9.14 -11.46
C ILE A 169 0.40 10.19 -10.37
N ARG A 170 0.99 11.37 -10.58
CA ARG A 170 0.79 12.55 -9.74
C ARG A 170 0.35 13.74 -10.59
N ARG A 171 -0.86 14.22 -10.36
CA ARG A 171 -1.39 15.44 -10.98
C ARG A 171 -1.02 16.68 -10.16
N ARG A 172 -0.66 17.77 -10.83
CA ARG A 172 -0.39 19.09 -10.24
C ARG A 172 -0.92 20.18 -11.16
N GLY A 173 -2.10 20.72 -10.85
CA GLY A 173 -2.75 21.73 -11.69
C GLY A 173 -2.97 21.22 -13.12
N ARG A 174 -2.31 21.86 -14.09
CA ARG A 174 -2.41 21.53 -15.53
C ARG A 174 -1.37 20.53 -16.02
N THR A 175 -0.58 19.92 -15.15
CA THR A 175 0.39 18.87 -15.52
C THR A 175 0.18 17.59 -14.72
N ALA A 176 0.72 16.49 -15.24
CA ALA A 176 0.85 15.25 -14.50
C ALA A 176 2.20 14.60 -14.79
N THR A 177 2.76 13.93 -13.78
CA THR A 177 3.92 13.04 -13.94
C THR A 177 3.47 11.61 -13.74
N LEU A 178 3.96 10.73 -14.61
CA LEU A 178 3.81 9.29 -14.53
C LEU A 178 5.19 8.70 -14.26
N HIS A 179 5.25 7.74 -13.34
CA HIS A 179 6.40 6.89 -13.09
C HIS A 179 5.98 5.44 -13.26
N ILE A 180 6.72 4.70 -14.08
CA ILE A 180 6.43 3.32 -14.44
C ILE A 180 7.67 2.48 -14.12
N ALA A 181 7.50 1.37 -13.41
CA ALA A 181 8.54 0.38 -13.18
C ALA A 181 8.02 -1.02 -13.52
N GLU A 182 8.93 -1.93 -13.86
CA GLU A 182 8.63 -3.34 -14.10
C GLU A 182 9.31 -4.18 -13.00
N PRO A 183 8.59 -4.56 -11.92
CA PRO A 183 9.16 -5.27 -10.77
C PRO A 183 9.62 -6.70 -11.09
N THR A 184 9.03 -7.26 -12.13
CA THR A 184 9.30 -8.60 -12.67
C THR A 184 10.72 -8.71 -13.24
N ARG A 185 11.35 -7.60 -13.62
CA ARG A 185 12.73 -7.47 -14.13
C ARG A 185 13.01 -8.32 -15.37
N SER A 186 11.98 -8.55 -16.19
CA SER A 186 12.12 -9.30 -17.44
C SER A 186 12.92 -8.53 -18.49
N GLY A 187 12.87 -7.19 -18.45
CA GLY A 187 13.45 -6.33 -19.49
C GLY A 187 12.58 -6.22 -20.76
N GLU A 188 11.50 -6.99 -20.85
CA GLU A 188 10.57 -6.94 -21.97
C GLU A 188 9.79 -5.62 -22.00
N PRO A 189 9.59 -5.00 -23.18
CA PRO A 189 8.78 -3.81 -23.28
C PRO A 189 7.34 -4.04 -22.82
N LEU A 190 6.77 -3.04 -22.14
CA LEU A 190 5.38 -3.05 -21.72
C LEU A 190 4.69 -1.75 -22.09
N GLU A 191 3.37 -1.82 -22.25
CA GLU A 191 2.55 -0.66 -22.60
C GLU A 191 1.67 -0.24 -21.42
N ILE A 192 1.58 1.07 -21.22
CA ILE A 192 0.70 1.70 -20.24
C ILE A 192 -0.28 2.61 -20.98
N VAL A 193 -1.57 2.42 -20.73
CA VAL A 193 -2.63 3.33 -21.15
C VAL A 193 -3.18 4.03 -19.93
N TRP A 194 -3.20 5.36 -19.98
CA TRP A 194 -3.94 6.20 -19.05
C TRP A 194 -5.15 6.80 -19.77
N ASN A 195 -6.34 6.30 -19.46
CA ASN A 195 -7.61 6.76 -20.03
C ASN A 195 -8.01 8.13 -19.46
N ARG A 196 -7.24 9.15 -19.86
CA ARG A 196 -7.47 10.55 -19.54
C ARG A 196 -6.98 11.42 -20.69
N PRO A 197 -7.72 12.48 -21.04
CA PRO A 197 -7.25 13.47 -21.98
C PRO A 197 -5.90 14.09 -21.59
N VAL A 198 -4.96 14.07 -22.54
CA VAL A 198 -3.61 14.64 -22.43
C VAL A 198 -3.34 15.48 -23.67
N ARG A 199 -3.00 16.74 -23.47
CA ARG A 199 -2.78 17.71 -24.56
C ARG A 199 -1.46 17.45 -25.29
N SER A 200 -0.38 17.27 -24.53
CA SER A 200 0.95 17.07 -25.08
C SER A 200 1.88 16.48 -24.02
N VAL A 201 2.94 15.83 -24.48
CA VAL A 201 4.07 15.40 -23.63
C VAL A 201 5.01 16.58 -23.42
N VAL A 202 5.49 16.77 -22.19
CA VAL A 202 6.45 17.82 -21.81
C VAL A 202 7.87 17.26 -21.86
N ARG A 203 8.08 16.08 -21.28
CA ARG A 203 9.34 15.33 -21.32
C ARG A 203 9.13 13.87 -20.96
N THR A 204 10.05 13.02 -21.41
CA THR A 204 10.12 11.59 -21.08
C THR A 204 11.56 11.18 -20.86
N ASP A 205 11.77 10.09 -20.13
CA ASP A 205 13.05 9.38 -20.16
C ASP A 205 13.24 8.69 -21.51
N ASP A 206 14.49 8.41 -21.91
CA ASP A 206 14.84 7.80 -23.20
C ASP A 206 14.25 6.38 -23.39
N THR A 207 13.86 5.75 -22.28
CA THR A 207 13.23 4.42 -22.23
C THR A 207 11.72 4.46 -22.47
N VAL A 208 11.12 5.64 -22.61
CA VAL A 208 9.67 5.82 -22.75
C VAL A 208 9.33 6.38 -24.13
N GLU A 209 8.67 5.57 -24.93
CA GLU A 209 8.11 5.93 -26.23
C GLU A 209 6.63 6.35 -26.08
N VAL A 210 6.25 7.46 -26.71
CA VAL A 210 4.89 7.99 -26.68
C VAL A 210 4.14 7.52 -27.92
N LEU A 211 3.21 6.59 -27.74
CA LEU A 211 2.42 6.02 -28.83
C LEU A 211 1.19 6.88 -29.17
N ALA A 212 0.54 7.49 -28.17
CA ALA A 212 -0.60 8.37 -28.41
C ALA A 212 -0.81 9.42 -27.31
N THR A 213 -1.36 10.57 -27.70
CA THR A 213 -1.94 11.61 -26.82
C THR A 213 -3.31 12.03 -27.38
N GLY A 214 -3.99 12.96 -26.72
CA GLY A 214 -5.33 13.45 -27.11
C GLY A 214 -6.38 13.00 -26.12
N ARG A 215 -7.17 11.97 -26.46
CA ARG A 215 -8.24 11.44 -25.59
C ARG A 215 -7.73 10.57 -24.44
N LEU A 216 -6.55 9.99 -24.62
CA LEU A 216 -5.83 9.15 -23.66
C LEU A 216 -4.32 9.41 -23.82
N LEU A 217 -3.53 8.91 -22.88
CA LEU A 217 -2.08 8.77 -23.03
C LEU A 217 -1.74 7.29 -23.20
N HIS A 218 -0.95 6.95 -24.21
CA HIS A 218 -0.46 5.60 -24.44
C HIS A 218 1.05 5.64 -24.56
N LEU A 219 1.72 4.89 -23.68
CA LEU A 219 3.17 4.81 -23.59
C LEU A 219 3.62 3.37 -23.81
N ARG A 220 4.79 3.21 -24.44
CA ARG A 220 5.57 1.98 -24.40
C ARG A 220 6.85 2.25 -23.61
N VAL A 221 7.17 1.37 -22.68
CA VAL A 221 8.33 1.50 -21.79
C VAL A 221 9.25 0.31 -22.03
N THR A 222 10.54 0.57 -22.23
CA THR A 222 11.60 -0.45 -22.24
C THR A 222 12.28 -0.45 -20.87
N PRO A 223 11.88 -1.34 -19.93
CA PRO A 223 12.09 -1.08 -18.51
C PRO A 223 13.49 -1.45 -17.98
N GLY A 224 14.27 -2.20 -18.75
CA GLY A 224 15.49 -2.85 -18.25
C GLY A 224 15.20 -3.90 -17.16
N THR A 225 16.24 -4.39 -16.48
CA THR A 225 16.16 -5.56 -15.59
C THR A 225 16.42 -5.25 -14.11
N VAL A 226 16.43 -3.96 -13.74
CA VAL A 226 16.75 -3.53 -12.36
C VAL A 226 15.56 -2.91 -11.63
N CYS A 227 14.37 -2.91 -12.23
CA CYS A 227 13.17 -2.23 -11.73
C CYS A 227 13.41 -0.71 -11.51
N ALA A 228 14.14 -0.08 -12.44
CA ALA A 228 14.23 1.37 -12.49
C ALA A 228 12.84 1.97 -12.74
N SER A 229 12.61 3.18 -12.21
CA SER A 229 11.39 3.95 -12.50
C SER A 229 11.64 4.86 -13.69
N HIS A 230 10.76 4.80 -14.68
CA HIS A 230 10.80 5.55 -15.94
C HIS A 230 9.73 6.64 -15.94
N GLY A 231 10.13 7.87 -16.25
CA GLY A 231 9.33 9.07 -16.12
C GLY A 231 8.69 9.55 -17.43
N CYS A 232 7.46 10.06 -17.32
CA CYS A 232 6.78 10.84 -18.36
C CYS A 232 6.02 12.00 -17.74
N GLU A 233 6.31 13.23 -18.16
CA GLU A 233 5.58 14.43 -17.75
C GLU A 233 4.73 14.93 -18.91
N VAL A 234 3.46 15.26 -18.62
CA VAL A 234 2.48 15.65 -19.61
C VAL A 234 1.71 16.90 -19.21
N ALA A 235 1.30 17.67 -20.22
CA ALA A 235 0.34 18.76 -20.07
C ALA A 235 -1.08 18.21 -20.25
N LEU A 236 -1.94 18.48 -19.27
CA LEU A 236 -3.34 18.10 -19.29
C LEU A 236 -4.17 19.11 -20.09
N THR A 237 -5.26 18.64 -20.69
CA THR A 237 -6.30 19.54 -21.16
C THR A 237 -6.94 20.28 -19.98
N PRO A 238 -7.40 21.53 -20.21
CA PRO A 238 -8.13 22.31 -19.19
C PRO A 238 -9.33 21.58 -18.61
#